data_AF-A0A376MIY0-F1
#
_entry.id   AF-A0A376MIY0-F1
#
_cell.length_a   1.000
_cell.length_b   1.000
_cell.length_c   1.000
_cell.angle_alpha   90.00
_cell.angle_beta   90.00
_cell.angle_gamma   90.00
#
_symmetry.space_group_name_H-M   'P 1'
#
loop_
_entity.id
_entity.type
_entity.pdbx_description
1 polymer ?
#
loop_
_entity_poly.entity_id
_entity_poly.type
_entity_poly.pdbx_seq_one_letter_code
_entity_poly.pdbx_strand_id
1 'polypeptide(L)' 'MNWLASNLFAVAPSTLRIYIDSEDGINVDDCADVSHQVSAVLDVEDPITVAYNLEVSSPGLDRPLFHG' A
#
# COMPACT_ATOMS: atom_id res chain seq x y z
N MET A 1 35.88 -2.05 -20.10
CA MET A 1 35.60 -2.82 -18.87
C MET A 1 34.28 -2.32 -18.27
N ASN A 2 33.24 -3.13 -18.53
CA ASN A 2 31.93 -3.29 -17.91
C ASN A 2 31.19 -2.09 -17.27
N TRP A 3 30.28 -1.49 -18.04
CA TRP A 3 29.18 -0.61 -17.57
C TRP A 3 27.90 -1.42 -17.24
N LEU A 4 27.98 -2.76 -17.23
CA LEU A 4 26.83 -3.67 -17.05
C LEU A 4 26.58 -4.08 -15.59
N ALA A 5 27.38 -3.62 -14.62
CA ALA A 5 27.25 -4.03 -13.22
C ALA A 5 26.35 -3.11 -12.37
N SER A 6 25.93 -1.95 -12.89
CA SER A 6 25.24 -0.93 -12.07
C SER A 6 23.76 -1.21 -11.80
N ASN A 7 23.18 -2.28 -12.35
CA ASN A 7 21.73 -2.54 -12.28
C ASN A 7 21.33 -3.89 -11.65
N LEU A 8 22.25 -4.56 -10.95
CA LEU A 8 22.01 -5.87 -10.32
C LEU A 8 21.36 -5.80 -8.92
N PHE A 9 21.04 -4.59 -8.43
CA PHE A 9 20.42 -4.37 -7.11
C PHE A 9 19.28 -3.36 -7.18
N ALA A 10 18.38 -3.47 -8.16
CA ALA A 10 17.07 -2.84 -8.01
C ALA A 10 16.36 -3.56 -6.84
N VAL A 11 16.56 -3.06 -5.61
CA VAL A 11 15.74 -3.43 -4.46
C VAL A 11 14.31 -3.10 -4.87
N ALA A 12 13.48 -4.13 -5.01
CA ALA A 12 12.05 -3.92 -5.12
C ALA A 12 11.64 -3.13 -3.87
N PRO A 13 10.97 -1.98 -4.01
CA PRO A 13 10.53 -1.20 -2.87
C PRO A 13 9.66 -2.09 -1.98
N SER A 14 9.75 -1.89 -0.66
CA SER A 14 8.91 -2.63 0.28
C SER A 14 7.43 -2.32 -0.02
N THR A 15 6.50 -3.19 0.36
CA THR A 15 5.06 -2.89 0.18
C THR A 15 4.44 -2.59 1.52
N LEU A 16 3.84 -1.41 1.66
CA LEU A 16 2.91 -1.09 2.74
C LEU A 16 1.50 -1.31 2.23
N ARG A 17 0.85 -2.39 2.69
CA ARG A 17 -0.53 -2.70 2.30
C ARG A 17 -1.50 -2.41 3.42
N ILE A 18 -2.56 -1.70 3.09
CA ILE A 18 -3.67 -1.37 3.98
C ILE A 18 -4.92 -2.06 3.44
N TYR A 19 -5.58 -2.81 4.32
CA TYR A 19 -6.86 -3.40 4.03
C TYR A 19 -7.98 -2.56 4.64
N ILE A 20 -8.98 -2.21 3.82
CA ILE A 20 -10.19 -1.52 4.26
C ILE A 20 -11.41 -2.41 4.06
N ASP A 21 -12.39 -2.27 4.92
CA ASP A 21 -13.61 -3.08 4.91
C ASP A 21 -14.80 -2.23 5.34
N SER A 22 -15.99 -2.60 4.86
CA SER A 22 -17.26 -1.93 5.13
C SER A 22 -18.41 -2.92 4.98
N GLU A 23 -19.48 -2.76 5.77
CA GLU A 23 -20.68 -3.60 5.68
C GLU A 23 -21.36 -3.55 4.31
N ASP A 24 -21.28 -2.38 3.64
CA ASP A 24 -21.84 -2.17 2.30
C ASP A 24 -20.90 -2.67 1.18
N GLY A 25 -19.75 -3.24 1.55
CA GLY A 25 -18.66 -3.57 0.64
C GLY A 25 -17.77 -2.37 0.31
N ILE A 26 -16.67 -2.67 -0.39
CA ILE A 26 -15.66 -1.69 -0.79
C ILE A 26 -15.51 -1.77 -2.31
N ASN A 27 -15.63 -0.63 -2.98
CA ASN A 27 -15.37 -0.48 -4.40
C ASN A 27 -13.96 0.13 -4.64
N VAL A 28 -13.63 0.36 -5.92
CA VAL A 28 -12.30 0.89 -6.31
C VAL A 28 -12.13 2.36 -5.93
N ASP A 29 -13.21 3.14 -5.96
CA ASP A 29 -13.18 4.57 -5.61
C ASP A 29 -12.94 4.75 -4.11
N ASP A 30 -13.54 3.89 -3.27
CA ASP A 30 -13.27 3.89 -1.83
C ASP A 30 -11.78 3.62 -1.52
N CYS A 31 -11.16 2.69 -2.26
CA CYS A 31 -9.73 2.41 -2.13
C CYS A 31 -8.88 3.62 -2.57
N ALA A 32 -9.30 4.32 -3.63
CA ALA A 32 -8.61 5.52 -4.12
C ALA A 32 -8.70 6.67 -3.10
N ASP A 33 -9.89 6.92 -2.55
CA ASP A 33 -10.11 7.96 -1.55
C ASP A 33 -9.27 7.72 -0.30
N VAL A 34 -9.27 6.49 0.23
CA VAL A 34 -8.41 6.13 1.37
C VAL A 34 -6.93 6.26 1.02
N SER A 35 -6.52 5.83 -0.18
CA SER A 35 -5.13 5.98 -0.64
C SER A 35 -4.67 7.43 -0.61
N HIS A 36 -5.51 8.36 -1.11
CA HIS A 36 -5.20 9.79 -1.07
C HIS A 36 -5.10 10.34 0.35
N GLN A 37 -6.04 10.00 1.23
CA GLN A 37 -6.05 10.47 2.61
C GLN A 37 -4.86 9.94 3.40
N VAL A 38 -4.58 8.64 3.30
CA VAL A 38 -3.47 8.01 4.01
C VAL A 38 -2.13 8.52 3.48
N SER A 39 -1.97 8.67 2.17
CA SER A 39 -0.74 9.22 1.59
C SER A 39 -0.44 10.60 2.19
N ALA A 40 -1.43 11.48 2.29
CA ALA A 40 -1.25 12.82 2.85
C ALA A 40 -0.81 12.77 4.33
N VAL A 41 -1.33 11.84 5.12
CA VAL A 41 -0.91 11.67 6.53
C VAL A 41 0.50 11.09 6.63
N LEU A 42 0.82 10.07 5.82
CA LEU A 42 2.15 9.45 5.80
C LEU A 42 3.23 10.44 5.35
N ASP A 43 2.92 11.35 4.42
CA ASP A 43 3.84 12.40 3.98
C ASP A 43 4.15 13.42 5.09
N VAL A 44 3.22 13.65 6.02
CA VAL A 44 3.39 14.61 7.14
C VAL A 44 4.10 13.96 8.32
N GLU A 45 3.67 12.76 8.71
CA GLU A 45 4.19 12.07 9.90
C GLU A 45 5.48 11.28 9.62
N ASP A 46 5.73 10.93 8.34
CA ASP A 46 6.87 10.12 7.84
C ASP A 46 7.34 8.99 8.79
N PRO A 47 6.43 8.08 9.22
CA PRO A 47 6.76 7.08 10.23
C PRO A 47 7.63 5.93 9.69
N ILE A 48 7.76 5.79 8.37
CA ILE A 48 8.45 4.68 7.70
C ILE A 48 9.58 5.25 6.84
N THR A 49 10.82 5.12 7.33
CA THR A 49 12.00 5.75 6.74
C THR A 49 12.60 5.02 5.53
N VAL A 50 12.00 3.90 5.11
CA VAL A 50 12.43 3.10 3.96
C VAL A 50 11.47 3.31 2.79
N ALA A 51 11.96 3.29 1.56
CA ALA A 51 11.10 3.43 0.39
C ALA A 51 10.11 2.26 0.28
N TYR A 52 8.83 2.58 0.05
CA TYR A 52 7.77 1.60 -0.13
C TYR A 52 6.78 2.00 -1.23
N ASN A 53 6.06 1.00 -1.75
CA ASN A 53 4.83 1.16 -2.50
C ASN A 53 3.64 1.09 -1.53
N LEU A 54 2.80 2.13 -1.53
CA LEU A 54 1.53 2.12 -0.80
C LEU A 54 0.47 1.39 -1.64
N GLU A 55 -0.16 0.40 -1.04
CA GLU A 55 -1.29 -0.32 -1.64
C GLU A 55 -2.49 -0.26 -0.69
N VAL A 56 -3.65 0.13 -1.22
CA VAL A 56 -4.92 0.08 -0.51
C VAL A 56 -5.84 -0.87 -1.25
N SER A 57 -6.42 -1.84 -0.53
CA SER A 57 -7.32 -2.83 -1.12
C SER A 57 -8.39 -3.25 -0.12
N SER A 58 -9.52 -3.73 -0.60
CA SER A 58 -10.38 -4.56 0.24
C SER A 58 -9.75 -5.94 0.46
N PRO A 59 -10.03 -6.62 1.58
CA PRO A 59 -9.53 -7.98 1.80
C PRO A 59 -10.26 -9.01 0.91
N GLY A 60 -11.39 -8.61 0.31
CA GLY A 60 -12.30 -9.47 -0.44
C GLY A 60 -13.24 -10.29 0.46
N LEU A 61 -14.20 -10.96 -0.16
CA LEU A 61 -15.19 -11.81 0.55
C LEU A 61 -14.55 -13.02 1.25
N ASP A 62 -13.39 -13.48 0.77
CA ASP A 62 -12.71 -14.67 1.27
C ASP A 62 -11.87 -14.43 2.54
N ARG A 63 -11.71 -13.17 2.98
CA ARG A 63 -10.90 -12.83 4.16
C ARG A 63 -11.45 -11.61 4.94
N PRO A 64 -12.66 -11.66 5.49
CA PRO A 64 -13.19 -10.57 6.32
C PRO A 64 -12.23 -10.23 7.47
N LEU A 65 -12.02 -8.93 7.74
CA LEU A 65 -11.06 -8.47 8.75
C LEU A 65 -11.57 -8.66 10.19
N PHE A 66 -12.89 -8.77 10.36
CA PHE A 66 -13.53 -8.93 11.66
C PHE A 66 -14.31 -10.25 11.72
N HIS A 67 -14.02 -11.06 12.73
CA HIS A 67 -14.93 -12.10 13.20
C HIS A 67 -15.66 -11.49 14.40
N GLY A 68 -16.98 -11.34 14.32
CA GLY A 68 -17.80 -10.82 15.42
C GLY A 68 -17.80 -11.71 16.65
#